data_AF-E3S5Y8-F1
#
_entry.id   AF-E3S5Y8-F1
#
_cell.length_a   1.000
_cell.length_b   1.000
_cell.length_c   1.000
_cell.angle_alpha   90.00
_cell.angle_beta   90.00
_cell.angle_gamma   90.00
#
_symmetry.space_group_name_H-M   'P 1'
#
loop_
_entity.id
_entity.type
_entity.pdbx_description
1 polymer ?
#
loop_
_entity_poly.entity_id
_entity_poly.type
_entity_poly.pdbx_seq_one_letter_code
_entity_poly.pdbx_strand_id
1 'polypeptide(L)'
;MAIAAKLDLELKQYDVTNAFVHATIDREIYMRMPRGYQKPGTLLKVQKALYGLRISPLLWQKEFTATLTKIGFQQVPQEPCCMIKDGVIIFFYVDDIIIAHYVDK
;
A
#
# COMPACT_ATOMS: atom_id res chain seq x y z
N MET A 1 5.21 10.61 -14.43
CA MET A 1 6.46 11.17 -14.99
C MET A 1 6.29 12.50 -15.72
N ALA A 2 5.30 12.68 -16.60
CA ALA A 2 5.14 13.96 -17.33
C ALA A 2 4.96 15.19 -16.43
N ILE A 3 4.21 15.07 -15.32
CA ILE A 3 4.05 16.16 -14.33
C ILE A 3 5.39 16.53 -13.70
N ALA A 4 6.16 15.53 -13.27
CA ALA A 4 7.48 15.74 -12.68
C ALA A 4 8.44 16.43 -13.65
N ALA A 5 8.48 15.99 -14.91
CA ALA A 5 9.30 16.63 -15.95
C ALA A 5 8.87 18.07 -16.23
N LYS A 6 7.56 18.34 -16.28
CA LYS A 6 7.03 19.69 -16.51
C LYS A 6 7.32 20.65 -15.35
N LEU A 7 7.33 20.14 -14.13
CA LEU A 7 7.48 20.93 -12.90
C LEU A 7 8.89 20.86 -12.30
N ASP A 8 9.83 20.20 -12.98
CA ASP A 8 11.22 19.99 -12.53
C ASP A 8 11.30 19.37 -11.12
N LEU A 9 10.50 18.34 -10.87
CA LEU A 9 10.45 17.63 -9.59
C LEU A 9 11.46 16.47 -9.56
N GLU A 10 12.12 16.30 -8.41
CA GLU A 10 12.92 15.12 -8.14
C GLU A 10 12.03 13.93 -7.79
N LEU A 11 12.44 12.74 -8.22
CA LEU A 11 11.69 11.50 -8.04
C LEU A 11 12.49 10.46 -7.27
N LYS A 12 11.85 9.83 -6.28
CA LYS A 12 12.36 8.65 -5.59
C LYS A 12 11.35 7.54 -5.67
N GLN A 13 11.78 6.37 -6.14
CA GLN A 13 10.94 5.18 -6.21
C GLN A 13 11.31 4.20 -5.10
N TYR A 14 10.29 3.54 -4.55
CA TYR A 14 10.41 2.48 -3.56
C TYR A 14 9.50 1.31 -3.94
N ASP A 15 9.88 0.12 -3.51
CA ASP A 15 9.10 -1.10 -3.59
C ASP A 15 8.85 -1.62 -2.17
N VAL A 16 7.59 -1.80 -1.80
CA VAL A 16 7.19 -2.21 -0.45
C VAL A 16 7.25 -3.72 -0.34
N THR A 17 8.21 -4.22 0.42
CA THR A 17 8.31 -5.65 0.70
C THR A 17 7.06 -6.15 1.44
N ASN A 18 6.41 -7.15 0.86
CA ASN A 18 5.20 -7.79 1.37
C ASN A 18 4.04 -6.81 1.64
N ALA A 19 3.74 -5.87 0.73
CA ALA A 19 2.83 -4.76 1.03
C ALA A 19 1.50 -5.18 1.67
N PHE A 20 0.90 -6.28 1.20
CA PHE A 20 -0.39 -6.75 1.72
C PHE A 20 -0.37 -7.17 3.19
N VAL A 21 0.75 -7.69 3.72
CA VAL A 21 0.77 -8.20 5.10
C VAL A 21 0.74 -7.09 6.15
N HIS A 22 0.95 -5.84 5.73
CA HIS A 22 0.77 -4.67 6.59
C HIS A 22 -0.71 -4.42 6.89
N ALA A 23 -1.61 -4.75 5.95
CA ALA A 23 -3.05 -4.58 6.12
C ALA A 23 -3.70 -5.74 6.88
N THR A 24 -4.62 -5.43 7.77
CA THR A 24 -5.38 -6.42 8.55
C THR A 24 -6.56 -6.94 7.72
N ILE A 25 -6.86 -8.24 7.82
CA ILE A 25 -8.02 -8.81 7.13
C ILE A 25 -9.32 -8.28 7.75
N ASP A 26 -10.29 -7.90 6.91
CA ASP A 26 -11.57 -7.33 7.33
C ASP A 26 -12.69 -8.38 7.49
N ARG A 27 -12.37 -9.64 7.25
CA ARG A 27 -13.32 -10.76 7.24
C ARG A 27 -12.64 -12.03 7.69
N GLU A 28 -13.46 -12.99 8.11
CA GLU A 28 -12.96 -14.27 8.54
C GLU A 28 -12.58 -15.15 7.34
N ILE A 29 -11.29 -15.43 7.20
CA ILE A 29 -10.74 -16.31 6.16
C ILE A 29 -9.91 -17.39 6.84
N TYR A 30 -10.12 -18.62 6.38
CA TYR A 30 -9.34 -19.78 6.79
C TYR A 30 -8.57 -20.34 5.60
N MET A 31 -7.39 -20.88 5.88
CA MET A 31 -6.58 -21.58 4.89
C MET A 31 -6.10 -22.93 5.42
N ARG A 32 -5.82 -23.85 4.50
CA ARG A 32 -5.15 -25.11 4.83
C ARG A 32 -3.74 -24.81 5.32
N MET A 33 -3.25 -25.62 6.25
CA MET A 33 -1.87 -25.54 6.71
C MET A 33 -0.90 -25.83 5.54
N PRO A 34 0.23 -25.11 5.46
CA PRO A 34 1.24 -25.38 4.44
C PRO A 34 1.81 -26.79 4.59
N ARG A 35 2.31 -27.34 3.47
CA ARG A 35 2.97 -28.66 3.48
C ARG A 35 4.12 -28.66 4.48
N GLY A 36 4.26 -29.74 5.25
CA GLY A 36 5.26 -29.87 6.33
C GLY A 36 4.80 -29.39 7.71
N TYR A 37 3.70 -28.63 7.81
CA TYR A 37 3.16 -28.12 9.09
C TYR A 37 1.75 -28.62 9.38
N GLN A 38 1.27 -29.62 8.65
CA GLN A 38 -0.12 -30.07 8.71
C GLN A 38 -0.42 -30.78 10.03
N LYS A 39 -1.52 -30.39 10.66
CA LYS A 39 -2.12 -31.10 11.78
C LYS A 39 -3.54 -31.55 11.39
N PRO A 40 -3.89 -32.84 11.51
CA PRO A 40 -5.22 -33.33 11.20
C PRO A 40 -6.31 -32.54 11.95
N GLY A 41 -7.40 -32.22 11.25
CA GLY A 41 -8.53 -31.47 11.81
C GLY A 41 -8.26 -29.99 12.12
N THR A 42 -7.13 -29.43 11.67
CA THR A 42 -6.76 -28.03 11.97
C THR A 42 -6.71 -27.17 10.70
N LEU A 43 -7.18 -25.92 10.81
CA LEU A 43 -7.05 -24.87 9.80
C LEU A 43 -6.38 -23.63 10.40
N LEU A 44 -5.77 -22.79 9.55
CA LEU A 44 -5.20 -21.51 9.97
C LEU A 44 -6.22 -20.40 9.73
N LYS A 45 -6.43 -19.55 10.73
CA LYS A 45 -7.15 -18.29 10.56
C LYS A 45 -6.19 -17.23 10.05
N VAL A 46 -6.50 -16.63 8.92
CA VAL A 46 -5.71 -15.55 8.32
C VAL A 46 -5.98 -14.27 9.12
N GLN A 47 -4.92 -13.56 9.55
CA GLN A 47 -5.03 -12.30 10.31
C GLN A 47 -4.64 -11.07 9.49
N LYS A 48 -3.71 -11.23 8.55
CA LYS A 48 -3.22 -10.19 7.65
C LYS A 48 -3.63 -10.49 6.23
N ALA A 49 -3.78 -9.46 5.40
CA ALA A 49 -4.02 -9.66 3.99
C ALA A 49 -2.83 -10.38 3.34
N LEU A 50 -3.12 -11.39 2.51
CA LEU A 50 -2.12 -12.25 1.87
C LEU A 50 -2.21 -12.11 0.35
N TYR A 51 -1.09 -12.37 -0.33
CA TYR A 51 -1.10 -12.51 -1.78
C TYR A 51 -2.07 -13.63 -2.20
N GLY A 52 -2.79 -13.41 -3.30
CA GLY A 52 -3.80 -14.34 -3.83
C GLY A 52 -5.22 -14.11 -3.32
N LEU A 53 -5.43 -13.28 -2.29
CA LEU A 53 -6.78 -12.85 -1.92
C LEU A 53 -7.19 -11.64 -2.75
N ARG A 54 -8.37 -11.71 -3.41
CA ARG A 54 -8.91 -10.61 -4.22
C ARG A 54 -9.05 -9.29 -3.47
N ILE A 55 -9.21 -9.35 -2.14
CA ILE A 55 -9.42 -8.17 -1.29
C ILE A 55 -8.11 -7.50 -0.84
N SER A 56 -6.97 -8.19 -0.91
CA SER A 56 -5.70 -7.70 -0.35
C SER A 56 -5.24 -6.35 -0.91
N PRO A 57 -5.30 -6.09 -2.24
CA PRO A 57 -4.90 -4.79 -2.77
C PRO A 57 -5.75 -3.64 -2.21
N LEU A 58 -7.06 -3.86 -2.03
CA LEU A 58 -7.97 -2.84 -1.49
C LEU A 58 -7.70 -2.57 -0.01
N LEU A 59 -7.40 -3.61 0.78
CA LEU A 59 -7.07 -3.44 2.20
C LEU A 59 -5.75 -2.69 2.37
N TRP A 60 -4.74 -3.02 1.55
CA TRP A 60 -3.49 -2.30 1.52
C TRP A 60 -3.68 -0.83 1.13
N GLN A 61 -4.43 -0.55 0.07
CA GLN A 61 -4.77 0.83 -0.33
C GLN A 61 -5.35 1.61 0.86
N LYS A 62 -6.34 1.05 1.55
CA LYS A 62 -6.98 1.72 2.70
C LYS A 62 -6.02 1.93 3.87
N GLU A 63 -5.21 0.92 4.21
CA GLU A 63 -4.24 1.00 5.31
C GLU A 63 -3.17 2.07 5.03
N PHE A 64 -2.63 2.09 3.81
CA PHE A 64 -1.60 3.05 3.44
C PHE A 64 -2.16 4.47 3.32
N THR A 65 -3.33 4.66 2.70
CA THR A 65 -4.02 5.96 2.66
C THR A 65 -4.31 6.47 4.08
N ALA A 66 -4.82 5.62 4.98
CA ALA A 66 -5.08 5.99 6.36
C ALA A 66 -3.79 6.39 7.11
N THR A 67 -2.69 5.67 6.85
CA THR A 67 -1.37 5.97 7.44
C THR A 67 -0.85 7.32 6.97
N LEU A 68 -0.89 7.60 5.67
CA LEU A 68 -0.49 8.87 5.10
C LEU A 68 -1.39 10.03 5.59
N THR A 69 -2.68 9.78 5.73
CA THR A 69 -3.63 10.77 6.26
C THR A 69 -3.31 11.15 7.70
N LYS A 70 -2.96 10.18 8.56
CA LYS A 70 -2.56 10.42 9.96
C LYS A 70 -1.32 11.31 10.08
N ILE A 71 -0.41 11.27 9.11
CA ILE A 71 0.78 12.13 9.07
C ILE A 71 0.55 13.43 8.28
N GLY A 72 -0.70 13.73 7.91
CA GLY A 72 -1.12 15.02 7.36
C GLY A 72 -1.17 15.11 5.83
N PHE A 73 -0.99 14.00 5.11
CA PHE A 73 -1.22 14.00 3.67
C PHE A 73 -2.72 14.03 3.35
N GLN A 74 -3.06 14.65 2.24
CA GLN A 74 -4.42 14.70 1.72
C GLN A 74 -4.50 14.00 0.37
N GLN A 75 -5.59 13.25 0.17
CA GLN A 75 -5.83 12.55 -1.08
C GLN A 75 -6.24 13.54 -2.17
N VAL A 76 -5.66 13.40 -3.36
CA VAL A 76 -6.08 14.20 -4.52
C VAL A 76 -7.49 13.76 -4.94
N PRO A 77 -8.42 14.70 -5.19
CA PRO A 77 -9.76 14.37 -5.65
C PRO A 77 -9.72 13.47 -6.89
N GLN A 78 -10.53 12.41 -6.90
CA GLN A 78 -10.65 11.43 -7.99
C GLN A 78 -9.39 10.58 -8.26
N GLU A 79 -8.30 10.80 -7.54
CA GLU A 79 -7.03 10.07 -7.69
C GLU A 79 -6.64 9.41 -6.35
N PRO A 80 -7.22 8.25 -6.00
CA PRO A 80 -7.06 7.64 -4.68
C PRO A 80 -5.65 7.20 -4.32
N CYS A 81 -4.84 6.98 -5.33
CA CYS A 81 -3.44 6.57 -5.26
C CYS A 81 -2.47 7.75 -5.16
N CYS A 82 -2.97 8.99 -5.20
CA CYS A 82 -2.18 10.20 -5.19
C CYS A 82 -2.47 11.01 -3.92
N MET A 83 -1.44 11.29 -3.14
CA MET A 83 -1.53 12.03 -1.90
C MET A 83 -0.52 13.16 -1.87
N ILE A 84 -0.91 14.31 -1.33
CA ILE A 84 -0.08 15.52 -1.32
C ILE A 84 0.04 16.13 0.07
N LYS A 85 1.20 16.69 0.38
CA LYS A 85 1.48 17.45 1.59
C LYS A 85 2.71 18.33 1.37
N ASP A 86 2.62 19.63 1.68
CA ASP A 86 3.77 20.55 1.75
C ASP A 86 4.74 20.46 0.55
N GLY A 87 4.22 20.39 -0.68
CA GLY A 87 5.04 20.30 -1.90
C GLY A 87 5.60 18.91 -2.21
N VAL A 88 5.28 17.89 -1.39
CA VAL A 88 5.55 16.48 -1.65
C VAL A 88 4.31 15.81 -2.22
N ILE A 89 4.49 15.06 -3.30
CA ILE A 89 3.49 14.23 -3.94
C ILE A 89 3.91 12.77 -3.76
N ILE A 90 3.04 11.96 -3.17
CA ILE A 90 3.20 10.51 -3.10
C ILE A 90 2.18 9.89 -4.03
N PHE A 91 2.66 9.21 -5.06
CA PHE A 91 1.85 8.31 -5.87
C PHE A 91 2.21 6.87 -5.50
N PHE A 92 1.22 6.01 -5.30
CA PHE A 92 1.49 4.61 -5.01
C PHE A 92 0.48 3.69 -5.71
N TYR A 93 0.95 2.54 -6.17
CA TYR A 93 0.09 1.54 -6.77
C TYR A 93 0.56 0.15 -6.36
N VAL A 94 -0.25 -0.52 -5.54
CA VAL A 94 0.11 -1.83 -4.96
C VAL A 94 1.43 -1.69 -4.21
N ASP A 95 2.51 -2.33 -4.65
CA ASP A 95 3.77 -2.41 -3.93
C ASP A 95 4.72 -1.24 -4.34
N ASP A 96 4.45 -0.58 -5.47
CA ASP A 96 5.24 0.55 -5.98
C ASP A 96 4.84 1.87 -5.31
N ILE A 97 5.84 2.64 -4.88
CA ILE A 97 5.68 4.01 -4.37
C ILE A 97 6.63 4.94 -5.12
N ILE A 98 6.10 6.06 -5.60
CA ILE A 98 6.86 7.17 -6.19
C ILE A 98 6.62 8.41 -5.33
N ILE A 99 7.71 9.00 -4.84
CA ILE A 99 7.70 10.27 -4.14
C ILE A 99 8.29 11.32 -5.08
N ALA A 100 7.53 12.38 -5.34
CA ALA A 100 7.97 13.56 -6.05
C ALA A 100 8.04 14.75 -5.09
N HIS A 101 9.09 15.56 -5.16
CA HIS A 101 9.21 16.77 -4.35
C HIS A 101 10.02 17.84 -5.07
N TYR A 102 9.80 19.10 -4.69
CA TYR A 102 10.69 20.19 -5.09
C TYR A 102 12.05 20.04 -4.41
N VAL A 103 13.11 20.46 -5.08
CA VAL A 103 14.42 20.63 -4.47
C VAL A 103 14.49 22.05 -3.96
N ASP A 104 14.82 22.23 -2.68
CA ASP A 104 15.25 23.54 -2.19
C ASP A 104 16.51 23.92 -2.99
N LYS A 105 16.40 24.97 -3.81
CA LYS A 105 17.53 25.51 -4.57
C LYS A 105 18.51 26.27 -3.68
#